data_AF-A0A814RHK6-F1
#
_entry.id   AF-A0A814RHK6-F1
#
_cell.length_a   1.000
_cell.length_b   1.000
_cell.length_c   1.000
_cell.angle_alpha   90.00
_cell.angle_beta   90.00
_cell.angle_gamma   90.00
#
_symmetry.space_group_name_H-M   'P 1'
#
loop_
_entity.id
_entity.type
_entity.pdbx_description
1 polymer ?
#
loop_
_entity_poly.entity_id
_entity_poly.type
_entity_poly.pdbx_seq_one_letter_code
_entity_poly.pdbx_strand_id
1 'polypeptide(L)'
;MSRFLDIDLNDKKIPPNYSYRHQSLLSLEHALEPIVPRIDHLHQYIKEALEKCHFPSEHNLTHDESASIYLYTMEWGAHSLYQLLNKDLRSEDPSALTPWANYLKLFEIALTKLPKEKKRLWCGTKDNVKQNFVKGSEIIWRSVSSCSTTLNIIKEFLGNDTNATLFMVEAVNGRNLSGYTKHPDENEVLLGPGTRLSVESDDLKLNDGLKVVHLVEITDKNNETLPAVMNTISITSKPEILITMKHDKRSIQEFVAYCRDSHGNEFPKRDIEQFQQEYHEHSPIWWYTAPHFLYSVLQHSLETLDFEAIIKLGFFIRDLHEQLGKLHSEQFKKGKGKLLTVYRGQGLPKSDLQKLKSHVGGLLSFNHFLSTSPDRLISIANARQAAENQESVRVLFVITVDLSISSTPFANIRDLQYYSSHESVLFTTHSVFRIERIQQMDKESRFWQVQLTMMEHNDGYWSSLTEFMRNEIQGPTEYHRLGNLLRKICGFEKAFHLCMMPLKQIDDDFETWNFYYQLGMIKIELGDYTGAISYFQKSIQVYEKKSAINDPHLAASYTNLGLVYANLGEYSKAISWLII
;
A
#
# COMPACT_ATOMS: atom_id res chain seq x y z
N MET A 1 25.75 29.16 -6.24
CA MET A 1 26.05 27.92 -6.98
C MET A 1 24.86 27.02 -6.78
N SER A 2 24.11 26.76 -7.84
CA SER A 2 22.66 26.89 -7.79
C SER A 2 21.93 25.64 -8.33
N ARG A 3 20.70 25.49 -7.84
CA ARG A 3 19.77 24.35 -7.71
C ARG A 3 19.41 23.46 -8.93
N PHE A 4 20.29 23.29 -9.92
CA PHE A 4 19.89 22.62 -11.17
C PHE A 4 21.04 21.93 -11.95
N LEU A 5 21.83 21.08 -11.31
CA LEU A 5 22.83 20.28 -12.04
C LEU A 5 22.47 18.80 -12.04
N ASP A 6 22.73 18.13 -13.17
CA ASP A 6 23.10 16.70 -13.39
C ASP A 6 22.03 15.62 -13.61
N ILE A 7 22.06 15.05 -14.81
CA ILE A 7 21.25 13.94 -15.33
C ILE A 7 22.22 12.83 -15.76
N ASP A 8 21.92 11.56 -15.45
CA ASP A 8 22.65 10.41 -16.00
C ASP A 8 21.72 9.49 -16.80
N LEU A 9 22.26 8.94 -17.89
CA LEU A 9 21.56 8.52 -19.11
C LEU A 9 22.04 7.17 -19.65
N ASN A 10 22.30 6.19 -18.78
CA ASN A 10 22.58 4.84 -19.26
C ASN A 10 21.74 3.74 -18.59
N ASP A 11 21.08 3.03 -19.51
CA ASP A 11 20.66 1.63 -19.54
C ASP A 11 20.47 0.88 -18.21
N LYS A 12 19.23 0.46 -18.01
CA LYS A 12 18.82 -0.72 -17.23
C LYS A 12 19.51 -0.88 -15.87
N LYS A 13 18.96 -0.26 -14.84
CA LYS A 13 18.94 -0.82 -13.48
C LYS A 13 17.93 -0.06 -12.62
N ILE A 14 17.00 -0.84 -12.07
CA ILE A 14 16.28 -0.76 -10.79
C ILE A 14 16.15 0.67 -10.21
N PRO A 15 14.92 1.16 -9.90
CA PRO A 15 14.76 2.42 -9.16
C PRO A 15 15.61 2.39 -7.87
N PRO A 16 16.05 3.55 -7.34
CA PRO A 16 16.89 3.59 -6.14
C PRO A 16 16.30 2.66 -5.08
N ASN A 17 17.12 1.73 -4.59
CA ASN A 17 16.71 0.62 -3.75
C ASN A 17 15.88 1.15 -2.57
N TYR A 18 14.55 1.02 -2.64
CA TYR A 18 13.60 1.51 -1.63
C TYR A 18 13.60 0.65 -0.36
N SER A 19 14.70 -0.05 -0.06
CA SER A 19 14.87 -0.85 1.15
C SER A 19 14.69 -0.02 2.43
N TYR A 20 14.85 1.30 2.35
CA TYR A 20 14.62 2.25 3.44
C TYR A 20 13.15 2.47 3.79
N ARG A 21 12.19 2.08 2.94
CA ARG A 21 10.76 2.24 3.23
C ARG A 21 10.29 1.42 4.44
N HIS A 22 11.06 0.42 4.83
CA HIS A 22 10.83 -0.45 6.00
C HIS A 22 11.58 -0.01 7.28
N GLN A 23 12.17 1.19 7.33
CA GLN A 23 12.85 1.73 8.53
C GLN A 23 11.94 2.69 9.31
N SER A 24 12.01 2.78 10.63
CA SER A 24 11.19 3.72 11.43
C SER A 24 11.26 5.16 10.94
N LEU A 25 10.15 5.90 11.05
CA LEU A 25 10.17 7.35 10.79
C LEU A 25 10.88 8.04 11.95
N LEU A 26 12.07 8.58 11.69
CA LEU A 26 12.88 9.30 12.66
C LEU A 26 12.56 10.80 12.66
N SER A 27 12.88 11.50 13.76
CA SER A 27 12.91 12.97 13.74
C SER A 27 13.96 13.47 12.74
N LEU A 28 13.86 14.72 12.29
CA LEU A 28 14.77 15.27 11.29
C LEU A 28 16.25 15.16 11.72
N GLU A 29 16.51 15.36 13.01
CA GLU A 29 17.86 15.27 13.58
C GLU A 29 18.43 13.84 13.48
N HIS A 30 17.69 12.82 13.94
CA HIS A 30 18.12 11.43 13.86
C HIS A 30 18.13 10.91 12.42
N ALA A 31 17.22 11.38 11.57
CA ALA A 31 17.18 11.01 10.15
C ALA A 31 18.44 11.46 9.39
N LEU A 32 19.09 12.54 9.85
CA LEU A 32 20.29 13.11 9.26
C LEU A 32 21.59 12.77 10.00
N GLU A 33 21.53 12.03 11.10
CA GLU A 33 22.72 11.63 11.87
C GLU A 33 23.81 10.96 11.00
N PRO A 34 23.49 10.04 10.06
CA PRO A 34 24.50 9.48 9.16
C PRO A 34 25.12 10.48 8.17
N ILE A 35 24.47 11.63 7.97
CA ILE A 35 24.88 12.69 7.04
C ILE A 35 25.70 13.78 7.75
N VAL A 36 25.57 13.93 9.07
CA VAL A 36 26.30 14.93 9.88
C VAL A 36 27.80 14.97 9.56
N PRO A 37 28.54 13.84 9.43
CA PRO A 37 29.97 13.88 9.14
C PRO A 37 30.32 14.41 7.75
N ARG A 38 29.34 14.54 6.85
CA ARG A 38 29.51 14.89 5.44
C ARG A 38 29.16 16.34 5.13
N ILE A 39 28.50 17.04 6.07
CA ILE A 39 28.05 18.42 5.90
C ILE A 39 28.44 19.24 7.13
N ASP A 40 29.34 20.20 6.92
CA ASP A 40 29.77 21.12 7.98
C ASP A 40 28.58 21.90 8.54
N HIS A 41 28.53 21.98 9.87
CA HIS A 41 27.50 22.73 10.61
C HIS A 41 26.06 22.24 10.39
N LEU A 42 25.83 21.00 9.93
CA LEU A 42 24.49 20.48 9.64
C LEU A 42 23.51 20.62 10.82
N HIS A 43 23.95 20.39 12.06
CA HIS A 43 23.10 20.56 13.25
C HIS A 43 22.55 21.98 13.41
N GLN A 44 23.34 23.00 13.05
CA GLN A 44 22.89 24.39 13.10
C GLN A 44 21.79 24.64 12.08
N TYR A 45 21.92 24.08 10.88
CA TYR A 45 20.91 24.20 9.82
C TYR A 45 19.65 23.38 10.11
N ILE A 46 19.77 22.20 10.73
CA ILE A 46 18.62 21.42 11.22
C ILE A 46 17.83 22.25 12.24
N LYS A 47 18.53 22.88 13.19
CA LYS A 47 17.90 23.75 14.18
C LYS A 47 17.22 24.96 13.54
N GLU A 48 17.90 25.62 12.60
CA GLU A 48 17.30 26.75 11.85
C GLU A 48 16.05 26.31 11.08
N ALA A 49 16.07 25.13 10.44
CA ALA A 49 14.93 24.62 9.71
C ALA A 49 13.75 24.31 10.64
N LEU A 50 14.00 23.69 11.80
CA LEU A 50 12.97 23.47 12.82
C LEU A 50 12.38 24.80 13.33
N GLU A 51 13.21 25.81 13.56
CA GLU A 51 12.74 27.12 14.05
C GLU A 51 11.94 27.92 13.00
N LYS A 52 12.28 27.79 11.72
CA LYS A 52 11.73 28.63 10.64
C LYS A 52 10.73 27.94 9.74
N CYS A 53 10.59 26.62 9.80
CA CYS A 53 9.60 25.91 9.00
C CYS A 53 8.18 26.35 9.34
N HIS A 54 7.29 26.20 8.38
CA HIS A 54 5.89 26.52 8.61
C HIS A 54 5.21 25.41 9.39
N PHE A 55 4.90 25.70 10.65
CA PHE A 55 4.16 24.82 11.55
C PHE A 55 3.34 25.66 12.56
N PRO A 56 2.07 25.33 12.85
CA PRO A 56 1.31 24.16 12.38
C PRO A 56 1.01 24.21 10.87
N SER A 57 1.06 23.05 10.21
CA SER A 57 0.87 22.92 8.76
C SER A 57 -0.60 22.78 8.37
N GLU A 58 -1.03 23.52 7.34
CA GLU A 58 -2.35 23.37 6.71
C GLU A 58 -2.57 22.01 6.03
N HIS A 59 -1.50 21.27 5.73
CA HIS A 59 -1.52 19.97 5.05
C HIS A 59 -1.19 18.80 5.99
N ASN A 60 -1.32 19.01 7.31
CA ASN A 60 -1.09 17.99 8.32
C ASN A 60 0.33 17.39 8.29
N LEU A 61 1.32 18.21 7.92
CA LEU A 61 2.72 17.87 8.11
C LEU A 61 3.08 17.96 9.59
N THR A 62 3.87 17.01 10.07
CA THR A 62 4.54 17.14 11.37
C THR A 62 5.59 18.25 11.31
N HIS A 63 6.05 18.68 12.48
CA HIS A 63 7.11 19.68 12.58
C HIS A 63 8.39 19.23 11.85
N ASP A 64 8.82 17.98 12.06
CA ASP A 64 9.99 17.40 11.39
C ASP A 64 9.80 17.25 9.87
N GLU A 65 8.60 16.90 9.41
CA GLU A 65 8.28 16.80 7.99
C GLU A 65 8.36 18.17 7.31
N SER A 66 7.77 19.21 7.92
CA SER A 66 7.85 20.59 7.43
C SER A 66 9.31 21.10 7.41
N ALA A 67 10.04 20.86 8.51
CA ALA A 67 11.45 21.20 8.60
C ALA A 67 12.32 20.44 7.60
N SER A 68 11.99 19.19 7.25
CA SER A 68 12.74 18.41 6.25
C SER A 68 12.68 19.05 4.85
N ILE A 69 11.51 19.60 4.49
CA ILE A 69 11.30 20.33 3.24
C ILE A 69 12.02 21.67 3.30
N TYR A 70 11.85 22.40 4.41
CA TYR A 70 12.52 23.69 4.59
C TYR A 70 14.03 23.53 4.46
N LEU A 71 14.63 22.57 5.18
CA LEU A 71 16.06 22.26 5.15
C LEU A 71 16.54 21.86 3.75
N TYR A 72 15.75 21.08 3.02
CA TYR A 72 16.06 20.73 1.62
C TYR A 72 16.20 21.99 0.75
N THR A 73 15.34 22.98 0.98
CA THR A 73 15.35 24.25 0.23
C THR A 73 16.33 25.28 0.77
N MET A 74 17.17 24.93 1.73
CA MET A 74 18.22 25.83 2.23
C MET A 74 19.49 25.72 1.38
N GLU A 75 20.02 26.87 0.96
CA GLU A 75 21.32 26.97 0.30
C GLU A 75 22.31 27.74 1.15
N TRP A 76 23.50 27.17 1.34
CA TRP A 76 24.62 27.81 2.04
C TRP A 76 25.99 27.52 1.39
N GLY A 77 26.01 27.01 0.14
CA GLY A 77 27.25 26.79 -0.61
C GLY A 77 27.32 25.40 -1.26
N ALA A 78 28.53 25.01 -1.68
CA ALA A 78 28.86 23.78 -2.43
C ALA A 78 28.59 22.45 -1.69
N HIS A 79 28.20 22.53 -0.41
CA HIS A 79 28.02 21.38 0.49
C HIS A 79 26.64 21.42 1.17
N SER A 80 25.65 22.11 0.60
CA SER A 80 24.31 22.10 1.17
C SER A 80 23.65 20.72 1.05
N LEU A 81 22.65 20.47 1.90
CA LEU A 81 21.92 19.21 1.92
C LEU A 81 21.36 18.85 0.53
N TYR A 82 20.75 19.83 -0.13
CA TYR A 82 20.26 19.72 -1.50
C TYR A 82 21.33 19.18 -2.45
N GLN A 83 22.53 19.78 -2.44
CA GLN A 83 23.57 19.47 -3.42
C GLN A 83 24.17 18.08 -3.18
N LEU A 84 24.43 17.74 -1.92
CA LEU A 84 25.01 16.44 -1.57
C LEU A 84 24.02 15.29 -1.82
N LEU A 85 22.75 15.45 -1.44
CA LEU A 85 21.72 14.44 -1.69
C LEU A 85 21.57 14.18 -3.19
N ASN A 86 21.46 15.25 -3.96
CA ASN A 86 21.26 15.14 -5.40
C ASN A 86 22.49 14.57 -6.13
N LYS A 87 23.70 14.86 -5.65
CA LYS A 87 24.93 14.18 -6.12
C LYS A 87 24.84 12.67 -5.88
N ASP A 88 24.43 12.24 -4.70
CA ASP A 88 24.36 10.82 -4.35
C ASP A 88 23.21 10.08 -5.04
N LEU A 89 22.06 10.74 -5.28
CA LEU A 89 20.94 10.22 -6.07
C LEU A 89 21.33 9.90 -7.52
N ARG A 90 22.39 10.54 -8.03
CA ARG A 90 22.93 10.32 -9.38
C ARG A 90 24.09 9.36 -9.41
N SER A 91 24.60 8.95 -8.25
CA SER A 91 25.73 8.03 -8.19
C SER A 91 25.39 6.69 -8.86
N GLU A 92 26.34 6.14 -9.61
CA GLU A 92 26.24 4.76 -10.10
C GLU A 92 26.46 3.74 -8.98
N ASP A 93 27.05 4.16 -7.85
CA ASP A 93 27.25 3.33 -6.66
C ASP A 93 25.93 3.18 -5.88
N PRO A 94 25.34 1.97 -5.82
CA PRO A 94 24.10 1.73 -5.10
C PRO A 94 24.20 2.00 -3.58
N SER A 95 25.41 2.00 -3.02
CA SER A 95 25.64 2.23 -1.59
C SER A 95 25.58 3.71 -1.20
N ALA A 96 25.67 4.63 -2.17
CA ALA A 96 25.71 6.08 -1.94
C ALA A 96 24.44 6.62 -1.26
N LEU A 97 23.30 5.95 -1.45
CA LEU A 97 22.02 6.32 -0.84
C LEU A 97 21.77 5.71 0.54
N THR A 98 22.59 4.75 0.97
CA THR A 98 22.44 4.10 2.29
C THR A 98 22.40 5.11 3.44
N PRO A 99 23.28 6.14 3.49
CA PRO A 99 23.24 7.15 4.56
C PRO A 99 22.00 8.06 4.49
N TRP A 100 21.36 8.17 3.33
CA TRP A 100 20.21 9.05 3.08
C TRP A 100 18.86 8.40 3.36
N ALA A 101 18.85 7.09 3.59
CA ALA A 101 17.67 6.25 3.76
C ALA A 101 16.59 6.87 4.67
N ASN A 102 16.97 7.26 5.89
CA ASN A 102 16.05 7.83 6.88
C ASN A 102 15.55 9.22 6.47
N TYR A 103 16.43 10.08 5.97
CA TYR A 103 16.06 11.41 5.50
C TYR A 103 15.13 11.35 4.30
N LEU A 104 15.43 10.51 3.30
CA LEU A 104 14.60 10.32 2.11
C LEU A 104 13.23 9.78 2.46
N LYS A 105 13.12 8.88 3.45
CA LYS A 105 11.83 8.42 3.95
C LYS A 105 10.99 9.57 4.53
N LEU A 106 11.57 10.36 5.44
CA LEU A 106 10.91 11.52 6.06
C LEU A 106 10.48 12.55 5.01
N PHE A 107 11.39 12.88 4.11
CA PHE A 107 11.18 13.84 3.05
C PHE A 107 10.13 13.39 2.03
N GLU A 108 10.17 12.13 1.56
CA GLU A 108 9.15 11.59 0.65
C GLU A 108 7.76 11.59 1.28
N ILE A 109 7.63 11.20 2.55
CA ILE A 109 6.35 11.22 3.27
C ILE A 109 5.82 12.65 3.36
N ALA A 110 6.66 13.61 3.74
CA ALA A 110 6.30 15.03 3.77
C ALA A 110 5.77 15.50 2.41
N LEU A 111 6.46 15.15 1.31
CA LEU A 111 6.04 15.50 -0.05
C LEU A 111 4.72 14.83 -0.46
N THR A 112 4.38 13.63 0.04
CA THR A 112 3.09 13.00 -0.30
C THR A 112 1.88 13.72 0.28
N LYS A 113 2.07 14.48 1.36
CA LYS A 113 1.02 15.27 2.02
C LYS A 113 0.75 16.62 1.33
N LEU A 114 1.69 17.10 0.51
CA LEU A 114 1.55 18.35 -0.23
C LEU A 114 0.64 18.21 -1.46
N PRO A 115 -0.06 19.28 -1.88
CA PRO A 115 -0.92 19.26 -3.04
C PRO A 115 -0.14 18.92 -4.32
N LYS A 116 -0.73 18.05 -5.13
CA LYS A 116 -0.20 17.72 -6.45
C LYS A 116 -0.58 18.80 -7.46
N GLU A 117 0.37 19.20 -8.29
CA GLU A 117 0.12 20.11 -9.40
C GLU A 117 0.37 19.43 -10.76
N LYS A 118 -0.69 19.39 -11.57
CA LYS A 118 -0.59 19.06 -13.00
C LYS A 118 -0.38 20.35 -13.79
N LYS A 119 0.87 20.72 -14.01
CA LYS A 119 1.26 21.95 -14.72
C LYS A 119 2.54 21.75 -15.51
N ARG A 120 2.77 22.67 -16.44
CA ARG A 120 4.07 22.82 -17.11
C ARG A 120 5.06 23.45 -16.13
N LEU A 121 6.18 22.78 -15.94
CA LEU A 121 7.29 23.18 -15.09
C LEU A 121 8.53 23.44 -15.94
N TRP A 122 9.37 24.34 -15.46
CA TRP A 122 10.64 24.71 -16.07
C TRP A 122 11.77 24.44 -15.08
N CYS A 123 12.81 23.78 -15.55
CA CYS A 123 14.09 23.63 -14.86
C CYS A 123 15.21 23.65 -15.91
N GLY A 124 16.46 23.83 -15.52
CA GLY A 124 17.54 23.90 -16.52
C GLY A 124 18.94 23.88 -15.93
N THR A 125 19.89 23.29 -16.65
CA THR A 125 21.31 23.25 -16.28
C THR A 125 22.14 24.16 -17.18
N LYS A 126 23.30 24.62 -16.68
CA LYS A 126 24.28 25.39 -17.45
C LYS A 126 25.08 24.51 -18.43
N ASP A 127 25.00 23.19 -18.28
CA ASP A 127 25.67 22.25 -19.18
C ASP A 127 24.84 21.92 -20.42
N ASN A 128 25.53 21.58 -21.50
CA ASN A 128 24.89 21.06 -22.70
C ASN A 128 24.70 19.54 -22.58
N VAL A 129 23.53 19.14 -22.09
CA VAL A 129 23.13 17.73 -21.95
C VAL A 129 22.03 17.33 -22.92
N LYS A 130 21.54 18.26 -23.75
CA LYS A 130 20.47 18.04 -24.74
C LYS A 130 20.70 16.76 -25.57
N GLN A 131 21.94 16.53 -26.01
CA GLN A 131 22.32 15.40 -26.87
C GLN A 131 22.02 14.02 -26.28
N ASN A 132 21.80 13.95 -24.96
CA ASN A 132 21.50 12.71 -24.29
C ASN A 132 20.00 12.36 -24.35
N PHE A 133 19.14 13.33 -24.68
CA PHE A 133 17.69 13.15 -24.70
C PHE A 133 17.22 12.87 -26.12
N VAL A 134 17.07 11.59 -26.44
CA VAL A 134 16.62 11.14 -27.76
C VAL A 134 15.09 11.15 -27.81
N LYS A 135 14.52 11.82 -28.81
CA LYS A 135 13.06 11.85 -29.02
C LYS A 135 12.48 10.43 -29.08
N GLY A 136 11.41 10.20 -28.33
CA GLY A 136 10.73 8.92 -28.20
C GLY A 136 11.33 7.97 -27.16
N SER A 137 12.45 8.33 -26.53
CA SER A 137 13.01 7.58 -25.41
C SER A 137 12.25 7.85 -24.10
N GLU A 138 12.31 6.87 -23.19
CA GLU A 138 11.88 7.04 -21.80
C GLU A 138 13.11 7.18 -20.89
N ILE A 139 13.00 8.03 -19.87
CA ILE A 139 14.05 8.27 -18.90
C ILE A 139 13.50 8.18 -17.47
N ILE A 140 14.37 7.83 -16.53
CA ILE A 140 14.11 7.91 -15.08
C ILE A 140 14.84 9.11 -14.52
N TRP A 141 14.09 10.08 -14.04
CA TRP A 141 14.59 11.30 -13.42
C TRP A 141 15.04 11.03 -12.00
N ARG A 142 16.33 10.74 -11.79
CA ARG A 142 16.84 10.25 -10.49
C ARG A 142 16.92 11.31 -9.39
N SER A 143 17.14 12.57 -9.75
CA SER A 143 17.29 13.67 -8.79
C SER A 143 15.96 14.24 -8.33
N VAL A 144 15.96 14.86 -7.16
CA VAL A 144 14.90 15.80 -6.77
C VAL A 144 15.20 17.14 -7.46
N SER A 145 14.29 17.61 -8.30
CA SER A 145 14.49 18.85 -9.05
C SER A 145 13.52 19.92 -8.60
N SER A 146 14.08 21.02 -8.11
CA SER A 146 13.37 22.28 -8.00
C SER A 146 13.01 22.77 -9.39
N CYS A 147 11.74 23.08 -9.60
CA CYS A 147 11.22 23.61 -10.86
C CYS A 147 10.37 24.84 -10.58
N SER A 148 10.31 25.75 -11.55
CA SER A 148 9.42 26.90 -11.49
C SER A 148 8.30 26.77 -12.51
N THR A 149 7.13 27.32 -12.18
CA THR A 149 6.05 27.52 -13.16
C THR A 149 6.34 28.71 -14.09
N THR A 150 7.35 29.52 -13.77
CA THR A 150 7.69 30.75 -14.49
C THR A 150 9.02 30.62 -15.23
N LEU A 151 8.98 30.68 -16.56
CA LEU A 151 10.17 30.56 -17.42
C LEU A 151 11.24 31.62 -17.13
N ASN A 152 10.84 32.85 -16.79
CA ASN A 152 11.78 33.96 -16.55
C ASN A 152 12.71 33.69 -15.36
N ILE A 153 12.20 33.05 -14.29
CA ILE A 153 13.01 32.71 -13.10
C ILE A 153 14.15 31.76 -13.49
N ILE A 154 13.85 30.76 -14.33
CA ILE A 154 14.87 29.82 -14.82
C ILE A 154 15.83 30.49 -15.82
N LYS A 155 15.34 31.42 -16.65
CA LYS A 155 16.21 32.18 -17.56
C LYS A 155 17.17 33.11 -16.83
N GLU A 156 16.73 33.80 -15.78
CA GLU A 156 17.60 34.61 -14.93
C GLU A 156 18.72 33.76 -14.31
N PHE A 157 18.37 32.54 -13.90
CA PHE A 157 19.33 31.57 -13.40
C PHE A 157 20.35 31.10 -14.46
N LEU A 158 19.87 30.76 -15.67
CA LEU A 158 20.73 30.28 -16.76
C LEU A 158 21.58 31.40 -17.34
N GLY A 159 21.11 32.65 -17.26
CA GLY A 159 21.72 33.80 -17.91
C GLY A 159 21.66 33.69 -19.44
N ASN A 160 22.53 34.43 -20.13
CA ASN A 160 22.64 34.40 -21.59
C ASN A 160 23.52 33.23 -22.10
N ASP A 161 23.64 32.15 -21.34
CA ASP A 161 24.50 31.02 -21.68
C ASP A 161 23.83 30.12 -22.72
N THR A 162 24.21 30.29 -23.99
CA THR A 162 23.73 29.45 -25.11
C THR A 162 24.17 27.97 -25.02
N ASN A 163 25.08 27.64 -24.08
CA ASN A 163 25.48 26.26 -23.82
C ASN A 163 24.53 25.54 -22.85
N ALA A 164 23.70 26.28 -22.11
CA ALA A 164 22.74 25.74 -21.16
C ALA A 164 21.64 24.89 -21.82
N THR A 165 21.13 23.91 -21.07
CA THR A 165 19.98 23.10 -21.43
C THR A 165 18.79 23.44 -20.55
N LEU A 166 17.68 23.83 -21.18
CA LEU A 166 16.39 24.10 -20.53
C LEU A 166 15.47 22.89 -20.69
N PHE A 167 14.82 22.47 -19.62
CA PHE A 167 13.81 21.42 -19.61
C PHE A 167 12.42 22.04 -19.47
N MET A 168 11.55 21.69 -20.41
CA MET A 168 10.11 21.94 -20.31
C MET A 168 9.44 20.63 -19.90
N VAL A 169 8.98 20.53 -18.66
CA VAL A 169 8.40 19.30 -18.11
C VAL A 169 6.89 19.46 -17.97
N GLU A 170 6.11 18.63 -18.65
CA GLU A 170 4.67 18.51 -18.40
C GLU A 170 4.46 17.52 -17.24
N ALA A 171 4.52 18.06 -16.01
CA ALA A 171 4.40 17.27 -14.80
C ALA A 171 2.94 17.01 -14.43
N VAL A 172 2.67 15.83 -13.89
CA VAL A 172 1.39 15.41 -13.33
C VAL A 172 1.47 15.23 -11.81
N ASN A 173 2.65 14.86 -11.29
CA ASN A 173 2.88 14.66 -9.86
C ASN A 173 3.82 15.71 -9.23
N GLY A 174 3.92 16.92 -9.79
CA GLY A 174 4.66 18.01 -9.16
C GLY A 174 4.14 18.32 -7.75
N ARG A 175 5.03 18.68 -6.81
CA ARG A 175 4.67 19.05 -5.43
C ARG A 175 4.91 20.52 -5.17
N ASN A 176 3.84 21.26 -4.92
CA ASN A 176 3.93 22.69 -4.63
C ASN A 176 4.46 22.89 -3.21
N LEU A 177 5.59 23.60 -3.08
CA LEU A 177 6.24 23.87 -1.80
C LEU A 177 5.83 25.21 -1.17
N SER A 178 4.84 25.92 -1.73
CA SER A 178 4.40 27.23 -1.23
C SER A 178 4.10 27.16 0.25
N GLY A 179 4.78 27.99 1.04
CA GLY A 179 4.69 28.01 2.50
C GLY A 179 5.65 27.07 3.24
N TYR A 180 6.31 26.12 2.57
CA TYR A 180 7.22 25.15 3.19
C TYR A 180 8.69 25.32 2.77
N THR A 181 8.94 26.15 1.76
CA THR A 181 10.29 26.48 1.25
C THR A 181 10.90 27.70 1.94
N LYS A 182 12.23 27.78 1.99
CA LYS A 182 12.97 29.00 2.36
C LYS A 182 12.81 30.12 1.32
N HIS A 183 12.32 29.80 0.13
CA HIS A 183 12.19 30.71 -1.01
C HIS A 183 10.72 30.86 -1.45
N PRO A 184 9.85 31.48 -0.64
CA PRO A 184 8.41 31.52 -0.90
C PRO A 184 8.03 32.25 -2.21
N ASP A 185 8.88 33.17 -2.67
CA ASP A 185 8.62 33.98 -3.87
C ASP A 185 8.88 33.23 -5.19
N GLU A 186 9.52 32.05 -5.14
CA GLU A 186 9.93 31.30 -6.35
C GLU A 186 8.83 30.40 -6.93
N ASN A 187 7.67 30.28 -6.25
CA ASN A 187 6.57 29.35 -6.59
C ASN A 187 7.10 27.96 -6.91
N GLU A 188 7.95 27.45 -6.01
CA GLU A 188 8.75 26.25 -6.19
C GLU A 188 7.86 25.00 -6.25
N VAL A 189 8.03 24.22 -7.31
CA VAL A 189 7.40 22.91 -7.48
C VAL A 189 8.48 21.86 -7.62
N LEU A 190 8.48 20.87 -6.73
CA LEU A 190 9.44 19.77 -6.81
C LEU A 190 8.95 18.67 -7.76
N LEU A 191 9.87 18.23 -8.61
CA LEU A 191 9.81 16.92 -9.26
C LEU A 191 10.56 15.92 -8.37
N GLY A 192 9.87 14.84 -7.99
CA GLY A 192 10.44 13.81 -7.10
C GLY A 192 11.51 12.95 -7.78
N PRO A 193 12.30 12.21 -6.99
CA PRO A 193 13.27 11.28 -7.54
C PRO A 193 12.56 10.03 -8.08
N GLY A 194 13.08 9.47 -9.16
CA GLY A 194 12.50 8.31 -9.85
C GLY A 194 11.35 8.63 -10.81
N THR A 195 11.05 9.91 -11.08
CA THR A 195 9.98 10.28 -12.02
C THR A 195 10.26 9.77 -13.43
N ARG A 196 9.33 9.05 -14.04
CA ARG A 196 9.45 8.58 -15.43
C ARG A 196 8.99 9.67 -16.40
N LEU A 197 9.80 9.97 -17.40
CA LEU A 197 9.50 11.00 -18.39
C LEU A 197 9.70 10.45 -19.81
N SER A 198 8.82 10.81 -20.75
CA SER A 198 9.00 10.60 -22.18
C SER A 198 9.62 11.85 -22.80
N VAL A 199 10.54 11.66 -23.74
CA VAL A 199 11.14 12.76 -24.51
C VAL A 199 10.29 13.02 -25.75
N GLU A 200 9.40 14.01 -25.70
CA GLU A 200 8.43 14.28 -26.79
C GLU A 200 9.03 15.14 -27.91
N SER A 201 9.92 16.05 -27.58
CA SER A 201 10.70 16.78 -28.58
C SER A 201 12.04 17.24 -28.04
N ASP A 202 13.04 17.17 -28.90
CA ASP A 202 14.39 17.65 -28.72
C ASP A 202 14.64 18.92 -29.55
N ASP A 203 13.65 19.50 -30.25
CA ASP A 203 13.91 20.59 -31.20
C ASP A 203 13.01 21.82 -31.03
N LEU A 204 12.56 22.08 -29.79
CA LEU A 204 11.93 23.35 -29.45
C LEU A 204 12.98 24.46 -29.48
N LYS A 205 12.88 25.37 -30.45
CA LYS A 205 13.66 26.60 -30.48
C LYS A 205 12.86 27.70 -29.79
N LEU A 206 13.29 28.08 -28.59
CA LEU A 206 12.94 29.39 -28.05
C LEU A 206 13.77 30.45 -28.80
N ASN A 207 13.22 31.65 -28.98
CA ASN A 207 13.84 32.73 -29.78
C ASN A 207 15.24 33.16 -29.31
N ASP A 208 15.67 32.71 -28.12
CA ASP A 208 16.87 33.17 -27.42
C ASP A 208 18.08 32.22 -27.57
N GLY A 209 17.99 31.16 -28.39
CA GLY A 209 19.10 30.25 -28.68
C GLY A 209 19.39 29.17 -27.62
N LEU A 210 18.60 29.12 -26.54
CA LEU A 210 18.66 28.07 -25.51
C LEU A 210 18.25 26.70 -26.09
N LYS A 211 18.97 25.66 -25.66
CA LYS A 211 18.68 24.27 -26.03
C LYS A 211 17.55 23.74 -25.17
N VAL A 212 16.38 23.49 -25.74
CA VAL A 212 15.21 23.02 -25.00
C VAL A 212 14.96 21.53 -25.21
N VAL A 213 14.68 20.82 -24.12
CA VAL A 213 14.19 19.44 -24.12
C VAL A 213 12.77 19.43 -23.56
N HIS A 214 11.83 18.86 -24.32
CA HIS A 214 10.45 18.66 -23.88
C HIS A 214 10.27 17.27 -23.29
N LEU A 215 9.90 17.25 -22.02
CA LEU A 215 9.65 16.06 -21.24
C LEU A 215 8.17 16.01 -20.85
N VAL A 216 7.54 14.85 -20.96
CA VAL A 216 6.19 14.61 -20.45
C VAL A 216 6.25 13.52 -19.42
N GLU A 217 5.65 13.75 -18.25
CA GLU A 217 5.61 12.73 -17.20
C GLU A 217 4.78 11.52 -17.66
N ILE A 218 5.41 10.35 -17.67
CA ILE A 218 4.76 9.09 -17.99
C ILE A 218 3.97 8.68 -16.76
N THR A 219 2.68 8.98 -16.77
CA THR A 219 1.74 8.36 -15.86
C THR A 219 1.33 7.03 -16.46
N ASP A 220 1.92 5.92 -16.01
CA ASP A 220 1.37 4.62 -16.36
C ASP A 220 -0.10 4.63 -15.94
N LYS A 221 -1.03 4.33 -16.88
CA LYS A 221 -2.41 3.97 -16.52
C LYS A 221 -2.46 2.76 -15.58
N ASN A 222 -1.33 2.06 -15.41
CA ASN A 222 -1.13 0.88 -14.59
C ASN A 222 -0.31 1.13 -13.31
N ASN A 223 0.18 2.35 -13.06
CA ASN A 223 0.61 2.78 -11.72
C ASN A 223 -0.46 3.69 -11.14
N GLU A 224 -1.63 3.09 -10.97
CA GLU A 224 -2.38 3.29 -9.73
C GLU A 224 -1.35 3.36 -8.59
N THR A 225 -1.24 4.54 -7.97
CA THR A 225 -0.30 4.88 -6.90
C THR A 225 -0.04 3.67 -5.98
N LEU A 226 1.16 3.44 -5.45
CA LEU A 226 1.43 2.43 -4.42
C LEU A 226 0.28 2.26 -3.38
N PRO A 227 -0.47 3.30 -2.95
CA PRO A 227 -1.75 3.18 -2.24
C PRO A 227 -2.83 2.26 -2.83
N ALA A 228 -2.98 2.22 -4.15
CA ALA A 228 -3.92 1.39 -4.88
C ALA A 228 -3.43 -0.06 -5.01
N VAL A 229 -2.13 -0.29 -5.25
CA VAL A 229 -1.49 -1.61 -5.08
C VAL A 229 -1.61 -2.08 -3.62
N MET A 230 -1.48 -1.19 -2.65
CA MET A 230 -1.69 -1.45 -1.21
C MET A 230 -3.16 -1.70 -0.87
N ASN A 231 -4.11 -1.08 -1.58
CA ASN A 231 -5.53 -1.43 -1.49
C ASN A 231 -5.79 -2.82 -2.09
N THR A 232 -5.19 -3.18 -3.22
CA THR A 232 -5.27 -4.55 -3.76
C THR A 232 -4.62 -5.55 -2.79
N ILE A 233 -3.44 -5.25 -2.24
CA ILE A 233 -2.79 -6.02 -1.17
C ILE A 233 -3.73 -6.17 0.04
N SER A 234 -4.42 -5.10 0.44
CA SER A 234 -5.38 -5.08 1.55
C SER A 234 -6.64 -5.93 1.31
N ILE A 235 -7.02 -6.14 0.06
CA ILE A 235 -8.27 -6.83 -0.29
C ILE A 235 -8.03 -8.31 -0.62
N THR A 236 -6.93 -8.65 -1.30
CA THR A 236 -6.69 -10.03 -1.78
C THR A 236 -5.76 -10.86 -0.90
N SER A 237 -4.81 -10.27 -0.18
CA SER A 237 -3.88 -11.09 0.63
C SER A 237 -4.39 -11.42 2.03
N LYS A 238 -5.30 -10.60 2.60
CA LYS A 238 -5.89 -10.87 3.93
C LYS A 238 -6.63 -12.21 3.98
N PRO A 239 -7.59 -12.48 3.07
CA PRO A 239 -8.30 -13.74 3.18
C PRO A 239 -7.44 -14.93 2.71
N GLU A 240 -6.32 -14.74 1.99
CA GLU A 240 -5.46 -15.86 1.56
C GLU A 240 -4.71 -16.43 2.76
N ILE A 241 -4.24 -15.55 3.65
CA ILE A 241 -3.59 -15.94 4.91
C ILE A 241 -4.62 -16.52 5.86
N LEU A 242 -5.78 -15.86 6.05
CA LEU A 242 -6.82 -16.31 6.98
C LEU A 242 -7.37 -17.70 6.62
N ILE A 243 -7.56 -18.03 5.34
CA ILE A 243 -8.02 -19.36 4.92
C ILE A 243 -6.99 -20.45 5.26
N THR A 244 -5.70 -20.12 5.24
CA THR A 244 -4.64 -21.09 5.57
C THR A 244 -4.43 -21.31 7.07
N MET A 245 -4.99 -20.43 7.93
CA MET A 245 -4.81 -20.55 9.37
C MET A 245 -5.53 -21.78 9.94
N LYS A 246 -4.87 -22.45 10.89
CA LYS A 246 -5.50 -23.55 11.63
C LYS A 246 -6.54 -22.97 12.58
N HIS A 247 -7.76 -23.47 12.47
CA HIS A 247 -8.84 -23.18 13.41
C HIS A 247 -9.38 -24.45 14.04
N ASP A 248 -9.71 -24.36 15.32
CA ASP A 248 -10.30 -25.43 16.12
C ASP A 248 -11.56 -24.93 16.86
N LYS A 249 -12.11 -25.77 17.74
CA LYS A 249 -13.30 -25.40 18.53
C LYS A 249 -13.08 -24.20 19.46
N ARG A 250 -11.83 -23.87 19.83
CA ARG A 250 -11.49 -22.72 20.66
C ARG A 250 -11.70 -21.42 19.89
N SER A 251 -11.40 -21.40 18.58
CA SER A 251 -11.61 -20.23 17.71
C SER A 251 -13.08 -19.75 17.73
N ILE A 252 -14.04 -20.68 17.72
CA ILE A 252 -15.47 -20.36 17.82
C ILE A 252 -15.79 -19.72 19.18
N GLN A 253 -15.24 -20.27 20.26
CA GLN A 253 -15.47 -19.77 21.63
C GLN A 253 -14.89 -18.36 21.81
N GLU A 254 -13.72 -18.09 21.24
CA GLU A 254 -13.06 -16.78 21.28
C GLU A 254 -13.83 -15.72 20.49
N PHE A 255 -14.34 -16.08 19.31
CA PHE A 255 -15.19 -15.19 18.54
C PHE A 255 -16.50 -14.87 19.28
N VAL A 256 -17.13 -15.89 19.88
CA VAL A 256 -18.33 -15.69 20.71
C VAL A 256 -18.04 -14.78 21.92
N ALA A 257 -16.89 -14.96 22.58
CA ALA A 257 -16.47 -14.09 23.68
C ALA A 257 -16.27 -12.64 23.19
N TYR A 258 -15.60 -12.44 22.05
CA TYR A 258 -15.43 -11.13 21.43
C TYR A 258 -16.77 -10.45 21.12
N CYS A 259 -17.74 -11.16 20.55
CA CYS A 259 -19.06 -10.58 20.28
C CYS A 259 -19.79 -10.18 21.55
N ARG A 260 -19.60 -10.91 22.66
CA ARG A 260 -20.18 -10.55 23.97
C ARG A 260 -19.53 -9.32 24.59
N ASP A 261 -18.21 -9.20 24.47
CA ASP A 261 -17.44 -8.13 25.12
C ASP A 261 -17.49 -6.82 24.32
N SER A 262 -17.23 -6.88 23.01
CA SER A 262 -17.12 -5.71 22.13
C SER A 262 -18.47 -5.23 21.60
N HIS A 263 -19.45 -6.13 21.48
CA HIS A 263 -20.76 -5.84 20.88
C HIS A 263 -21.95 -6.27 21.77
N GLY A 264 -21.73 -6.42 23.08
CA GLY A 264 -22.70 -7.00 24.02
C GLY A 264 -24.07 -6.31 24.12
N ASN A 265 -24.20 -5.10 23.56
CA ASN A 265 -25.47 -4.37 23.43
C ASN A 265 -25.97 -4.21 21.98
N GLU A 266 -25.13 -4.49 20.96
CA GLU A 266 -25.50 -4.35 19.54
C GLU A 266 -26.22 -5.58 18.99
N PHE A 267 -25.87 -6.77 19.49
CA PHE A 267 -26.46 -8.04 19.03
C PHE A 267 -27.27 -8.72 20.14
N PRO A 268 -28.43 -9.32 19.84
CA PRO A 268 -29.19 -10.08 20.81
C PRO A 268 -28.35 -11.24 21.37
N LYS A 269 -28.27 -11.37 22.70
CA LYS A 269 -27.54 -12.48 23.36
C LYS A 269 -27.98 -13.86 22.86
N ARG A 270 -29.28 -14.00 22.57
CA ARG A 270 -29.88 -15.22 22.03
C ARG A 270 -29.25 -15.65 20.70
N ASP A 271 -28.94 -14.70 19.83
CA ASP A 271 -28.37 -14.96 18.51
C ASP A 271 -26.94 -15.49 18.65
N ILE A 272 -26.16 -14.90 19.56
CA ILE A 272 -24.80 -15.36 19.89
C ILE A 272 -24.82 -16.78 20.49
N GLU A 273 -25.77 -17.05 21.40
CA GLU A 273 -25.94 -18.39 21.99
C GLU A 273 -26.37 -19.43 20.96
N GLN A 274 -27.28 -19.07 20.05
CA GLN A 274 -27.71 -19.95 18.97
C GLN A 274 -26.53 -20.30 18.05
N PHE A 275 -25.76 -19.29 17.62
CA PHE A 275 -24.55 -19.52 16.82
C PHE A 275 -23.56 -20.45 17.52
N GLN A 276 -23.32 -20.24 18.82
CA GLN A 276 -22.41 -21.08 19.61
C GLN A 276 -22.85 -22.55 19.65
N GLN A 277 -24.15 -22.84 19.66
CA GLN A 277 -24.71 -24.19 19.78
C GLN A 277 -24.90 -24.88 18.42
N GLU A 278 -25.25 -24.12 17.38
CA GLU A 278 -25.73 -24.65 16.10
C GLU A 278 -24.75 -24.44 14.93
N TYR A 279 -23.63 -23.72 15.12
CA TYR A 279 -22.62 -23.57 14.07
C TYR A 279 -21.81 -24.85 13.84
N HIS A 280 -21.59 -25.20 12.57
CA HIS A 280 -20.79 -26.35 12.14
C HIS A 280 -19.98 -25.97 10.89
N GLU A 281 -18.82 -26.61 10.68
CA GLU A 281 -17.91 -26.37 9.54
C GLU A 281 -18.55 -26.58 8.15
N HIS A 282 -19.72 -27.23 8.08
CA HIS A 282 -20.48 -27.47 6.85
C HIS A 282 -21.78 -26.65 6.74
N SER A 283 -22.04 -25.71 7.65
CA SER A 283 -23.17 -24.78 7.56
C SER A 283 -22.85 -23.29 7.30
N PRO A 284 -21.62 -22.85 6.94
CA PRO A 284 -21.30 -21.43 6.91
C PRO A 284 -22.08 -20.62 5.86
N ILE A 285 -22.46 -21.19 4.72
CA ILE A 285 -23.32 -20.50 3.72
C ILE A 285 -24.68 -20.11 4.32
N TRP A 286 -25.28 -20.99 5.11
CA TRP A 286 -26.56 -20.71 5.76
C TRP A 286 -26.41 -19.54 6.73
N TRP A 287 -25.36 -19.58 7.56
CA TRP A 287 -25.06 -18.52 8.53
C TRP A 287 -24.69 -17.18 7.88
N TYR A 288 -24.01 -17.21 6.73
CA TYR A 288 -23.67 -16.02 5.96
C TYR A 288 -24.91 -15.34 5.37
N THR A 289 -25.93 -16.12 4.99
CA THR A 289 -27.14 -15.62 4.30
C THR A 289 -28.32 -15.40 5.23
N ALA A 290 -28.25 -15.88 6.47
CA ALA A 290 -29.25 -15.63 7.49
C ALA A 290 -29.22 -14.17 7.95
N PRO A 291 -30.37 -13.56 8.30
CA PRO A 291 -30.46 -12.24 8.90
C PRO A 291 -29.95 -12.28 10.35
N HIS A 292 -28.66 -12.53 10.52
CA HIS A 292 -27.98 -12.78 11.79
C HIS A 292 -26.82 -11.79 11.97
N PHE A 293 -26.27 -11.72 13.19
CA PHE A 293 -25.16 -10.79 13.49
C PHE A 293 -23.90 -11.07 12.65
N LEU A 294 -23.70 -12.31 12.19
CA LEU A 294 -22.44 -12.77 11.63
C LEU A 294 -22.06 -12.04 10.33
N TYR A 295 -23.04 -11.84 9.43
CA TYR A 295 -22.83 -11.06 8.22
C TYR A 295 -22.47 -9.61 8.55
N SER A 296 -23.19 -8.99 9.50
CA SER A 296 -22.93 -7.60 9.92
C SER A 296 -21.56 -7.43 10.55
N VAL A 297 -21.14 -8.35 11.43
CA VAL A 297 -19.80 -8.32 12.04
C VAL A 297 -18.74 -8.52 10.95
N LEU A 298 -18.89 -9.50 10.07
CA LEU A 298 -17.94 -9.74 8.98
C LEU A 298 -17.83 -8.52 8.06
N GLN A 299 -18.95 -7.94 7.66
CA GLN A 299 -19.00 -6.76 6.82
C GLN A 299 -18.32 -5.58 7.51
N HIS A 300 -18.77 -5.24 8.72
CA HIS A 300 -18.21 -4.14 9.49
C HIS A 300 -16.70 -4.30 9.69
N SER A 301 -16.25 -5.49 10.08
CA SER A 301 -14.83 -5.75 10.37
C SER A 301 -13.95 -5.56 9.14
N LEU A 302 -14.41 -6.01 7.97
CA LEU A 302 -13.69 -5.85 6.72
C LEU A 302 -13.72 -4.39 6.20
N GLU A 303 -14.80 -3.65 6.47
CA GLU A 303 -14.93 -2.22 6.12
C GLU A 303 -14.08 -1.31 7.02
N THR A 304 -14.10 -1.53 8.34
CA THR A 304 -13.38 -0.72 9.33
C THR A 304 -11.96 -1.18 9.56
N LEU A 305 -11.56 -2.31 8.96
CA LEU A 305 -10.30 -2.98 9.23
C LEU A 305 -10.15 -3.33 10.71
N ASP A 306 -11.23 -3.82 11.33
CA ASP A 306 -11.16 -4.46 12.65
C ASP A 306 -10.49 -5.82 12.50
N PHE A 307 -9.17 -5.82 12.59
CA PHE A 307 -8.36 -7.02 12.44
C PHE A 307 -8.54 -8.01 13.58
N GLU A 308 -8.93 -7.57 14.77
CA GLU A 308 -9.21 -8.48 15.89
C GLU A 308 -10.42 -9.34 15.52
N ALA A 309 -11.49 -8.69 15.06
CA ALA A 309 -12.67 -9.37 14.57
C ALA A 309 -12.35 -10.24 13.34
N ILE A 310 -11.57 -9.74 12.38
CA ILE A 310 -11.17 -10.50 11.18
C ILE A 310 -10.41 -11.79 11.54
N ILE A 311 -9.45 -11.71 12.47
CA ILE A 311 -8.67 -12.89 12.91
C ILE A 311 -9.59 -13.88 13.61
N LYS A 312 -10.44 -13.41 14.52
CA LYS A 312 -11.39 -14.26 15.25
C LYS A 312 -12.47 -14.84 14.33
N LEU A 313 -12.85 -14.15 13.25
CA LEU A 313 -13.71 -14.63 12.18
C LEU A 313 -13.00 -15.51 11.15
N GLY A 314 -11.68 -15.68 11.25
CA GLY A 314 -10.88 -16.44 10.28
C GLY A 314 -11.44 -17.84 10.02
N PHE A 315 -11.88 -18.54 11.09
CA PHE A 315 -12.48 -19.87 10.97
C PHE A 315 -13.71 -19.87 10.08
N PHE A 316 -14.58 -18.86 10.23
CA PHE A 316 -15.80 -18.75 9.47
C PHE A 316 -15.50 -18.43 7.99
N ILE A 317 -14.54 -17.55 7.73
CA ILE A 317 -14.10 -17.21 6.36
C ILE A 317 -13.51 -18.45 5.67
N ARG A 318 -12.69 -19.24 6.38
CA ARG A 318 -12.14 -20.50 5.88
C ARG A 318 -13.24 -21.50 5.57
N ASP A 319 -14.09 -21.81 6.54
CA ASP A 319 -15.15 -22.82 6.38
C ASP A 319 -16.09 -22.43 5.22
N LEU A 320 -16.42 -21.14 5.09
CA LEU A 320 -17.22 -20.62 3.98
C LEU A 320 -16.51 -20.79 2.63
N HIS A 321 -15.21 -20.50 2.57
CA HIS A 321 -14.40 -20.72 1.37
C HIS A 321 -14.31 -22.21 0.98
N GLU A 322 -14.06 -23.10 1.95
CA GLU A 322 -13.97 -24.55 1.74
C GLU A 322 -15.32 -25.12 1.27
N GLN A 323 -16.43 -24.72 1.90
CA GLN A 323 -17.76 -25.14 1.48
C GLN A 323 -18.05 -24.70 0.05
N LEU A 324 -17.72 -23.46 -0.32
CA LEU A 324 -17.84 -22.96 -1.70
C LEU A 324 -16.92 -23.73 -2.66
N GLY A 325 -15.69 -24.05 -2.28
CA GLY A 325 -14.74 -24.84 -3.07
C GLY A 325 -15.24 -26.24 -3.39
N LYS A 326 -15.87 -26.90 -2.40
CA LYS A 326 -16.50 -28.21 -2.59
C LYS A 326 -17.67 -28.13 -3.57
N LEU A 327 -18.58 -27.18 -3.36
CA LEU A 327 -19.73 -26.97 -4.26
C LEU A 327 -19.30 -26.61 -5.67
N HIS A 328 -18.33 -25.71 -5.81
CA HIS A 328 -17.75 -25.33 -7.09
C HIS A 328 -17.24 -26.56 -7.85
N SER A 329 -16.47 -27.40 -7.16
CA SER A 329 -15.93 -28.64 -7.72
C SER A 329 -17.04 -29.63 -8.12
N GLU A 330 -18.15 -29.69 -7.38
CA GLU A 330 -19.29 -30.56 -7.71
C GLU A 330 -20.10 -30.01 -8.89
N GLN A 331 -20.30 -28.70 -8.96
CA GLN A 331 -21.16 -28.04 -9.95
C GLN A 331 -20.45 -27.80 -11.30
N PHE A 332 -19.15 -27.52 -11.31
CA PHE A 332 -18.45 -27.01 -12.50
C PHE A 332 -17.29 -27.87 -13.01
N LYS A 333 -17.06 -29.07 -12.45
CA LYS A 333 -16.01 -30.05 -12.85
C LYS A 333 -15.87 -30.36 -14.35
N LYS A 334 -16.90 -30.10 -15.16
CA LYS A 334 -16.95 -30.38 -16.61
C LYS A 334 -17.29 -29.15 -17.48
N GLY A 335 -17.13 -27.94 -16.95
CA GLY A 335 -17.61 -26.69 -17.55
C GLY A 335 -16.73 -26.08 -18.65
N LYS A 336 -15.74 -26.79 -19.22
CA LYS A 336 -14.73 -26.19 -20.09
C LYS A 336 -15.35 -25.45 -21.29
N GLY A 337 -15.13 -24.13 -21.36
CA GLY A 337 -15.62 -23.26 -22.44
C GLY A 337 -17.09 -22.82 -22.32
N LYS A 338 -17.75 -23.07 -21.18
CA LYS A 338 -19.10 -22.54 -20.90
C LYS A 338 -18.99 -21.26 -20.10
N LEU A 339 -19.71 -20.23 -20.52
CA LEU A 339 -19.80 -18.96 -19.81
C LEU A 339 -21.08 -18.92 -18.96
N LEU A 340 -20.95 -18.39 -17.76
CA LEU A 340 -22.05 -18.03 -16.88
C LEU A 340 -22.10 -16.50 -16.76
N THR A 341 -23.28 -15.91 -16.93
CA THR A 341 -23.50 -14.50 -16.64
C THR A 341 -24.35 -14.36 -15.40
N VAL A 342 -23.86 -13.60 -14.44
CA VAL A 342 -24.57 -13.25 -13.21
C VAL A 342 -24.63 -11.74 -13.05
N TYR A 343 -25.55 -11.30 -12.20
CA TYR A 343 -25.91 -9.91 -12.04
C TYR A 343 -25.87 -9.52 -10.57
N ARG A 344 -25.47 -8.27 -10.30
CA ARG A 344 -25.59 -7.66 -8.98
C ARG A 344 -26.01 -6.21 -9.12
N GLY A 345 -27.12 -5.86 -8.49
CA GLY A 345 -27.58 -4.48 -8.42
C GLY A 345 -27.35 -3.87 -7.04
N GLN A 346 -26.80 -2.66 -7.02
CA GLN A 346 -26.57 -1.92 -5.77
C GLN A 346 -26.50 -0.41 -6.01
N GLY A 347 -26.51 0.35 -4.91
CA GLY A 347 -26.11 1.75 -4.89
C GLY A 347 -24.59 1.85 -4.89
N LEU A 348 -24.06 2.91 -5.50
CA LEU A 348 -22.63 3.23 -5.49
C LEU A 348 -22.44 4.75 -5.35
N PRO A 349 -21.51 5.25 -4.53
CA PRO A 349 -21.20 6.68 -4.50
C PRO A 349 -20.79 7.20 -5.88
N LYS A 350 -21.18 8.45 -6.22
CA LYS A 350 -20.78 9.08 -7.50
C LYS A 350 -19.26 9.13 -7.68
N SER A 351 -18.52 9.39 -6.60
CA SER A 351 -17.06 9.39 -6.57
C SER A 351 -16.48 8.03 -6.97
N ASP A 352 -17.04 6.94 -6.45
CA ASP A 352 -16.58 5.59 -6.77
C ASP A 352 -16.94 5.19 -8.20
N LEU A 353 -18.09 5.61 -8.73
CA LEU A 353 -18.38 5.45 -10.15
C LEU A 353 -17.36 6.19 -11.03
N GLN A 354 -16.95 7.41 -10.65
CA GLN A 354 -15.93 8.16 -11.39
C GLN A 354 -14.58 7.43 -11.36
N LYS A 355 -14.19 6.86 -10.22
CA LYS A 355 -13.00 5.98 -10.12
C LYS A 355 -13.13 4.78 -11.04
N LEU A 356 -14.27 4.07 -11.05
CA LEU A 356 -14.45 2.94 -11.97
C LEU A 356 -14.32 3.36 -13.43
N LYS A 357 -14.85 4.53 -13.80
CA LYS A 357 -14.75 5.06 -15.17
C LYS A 357 -13.32 5.42 -15.59
N SER A 358 -12.49 5.92 -14.68
CA SER A 358 -11.09 6.22 -14.99
C SER A 358 -10.22 4.96 -15.13
N HIS A 359 -10.70 3.82 -14.63
CA HIS A 359 -9.97 2.53 -14.59
C HIS A 359 -10.63 1.45 -15.46
N VAL A 360 -11.35 1.82 -16.53
CA VAL A 360 -11.81 0.84 -17.53
C VAL A 360 -10.59 0.15 -18.17
N GLY A 361 -10.62 -1.18 -18.22
CA GLY A 361 -9.48 -2.05 -18.54
C GLY A 361 -8.69 -2.51 -17.31
N GLY A 362 -8.88 -1.87 -16.16
CA GLY A 362 -8.27 -2.23 -14.88
C GLY A 362 -8.97 -3.38 -14.15
N LEU A 363 -8.51 -3.66 -12.92
CA LEU A 363 -9.02 -4.72 -12.07
C LEU A 363 -9.91 -4.16 -10.95
N LEU A 364 -10.91 -4.95 -10.58
CA LEU A 364 -11.85 -4.70 -9.49
C LEU A 364 -11.94 -5.94 -8.61
N SER A 365 -11.77 -5.76 -7.31
CA SER A 365 -12.05 -6.77 -6.30
C SER A 365 -13.12 -6.25 -5.35
N PHE A 366 -13.91 -7.16 -4.77
CA PHE A 366 -14.86 -6.83 -3.72
C PHE A 366 -14.29 -7.22 -2.36
N ASN A 367 -14.52 -6.41 -1.34
CA ASN A 367 -13.97 -6.64 0.01
C ASN A 367 -14.67 -7.79 0.76
N HIS A 368 -15.80 -8.28 0.25
CA HIS A 368 -16.64 -9.32 0.88
C HIS A 368 -17.00 -10.40 -0.14
N PHE A 369 -17.61 -11.49 0.33
CA PHE A 369 -18.17 -12.49 -0.57
C PHE A 369 -19.25 -11.85 -1.46
N LEU A 370 -19.09 -12.00 -2.76
CA LEU A 370 -19.94 -11.33 -3.73
C LEU A 370 -21.18 -12.16 -3.97
N SER A 371 -22.31 -11.75 -3.40
CA SER A 371 -23.61 -12.33 -3.71
C SER A 371 -24.15 -11.76 -5.03
N THR A 372 -24.57 -12.65 -5.93
CA THR A 372 -25.07 -12.33 -7.27
C THR A 372 -26.27 -13.21 -7.60
N SER A 373 -27.04 -12.84 -8.62
CA SER A 373 -28.15 -13.64 -9.14
C SER A 373 -27.97 -13.92 -10.63
N PRO A 374 -28.29 -15.13 -11.12
CA PRO A 374 -28.41 -15.37 -12.56
C PRO A 374 -29.62 -14.62 -13.16
N ASP A 375 -30.57 -14.17 -12.34
CA ASP A 375 -31.71 -13.36 -12.79
C ASP A 375 -31.36 -11.86 -12.81
N ARG A 376 -31.35 -11.32 -14.02
CA ARG A 376 -31.10 -9.90 -14.28
C ARG A 376 -32.15 -8.98 -13.66
N LEU A 377 -33.43 -9.38 -13.66
CA LEU A 377 -34.53 -8.53 -13.20
C LEU A 377 -34.50 -8.32 -11.69
N ILE A 378 -34.19 -9.37 -10.93
CA ILE A 378 -33.99 -9.29 -9.47
C ILE A 378 -32.89 -8.28 -9.14
N SER A 379 -31.76 -8.36 -9.85
CA SER A 379 -30.66 -7.43 -9.65
C SER A 379 -31.02 -5.99 -10.02
N ILE A 380 -31.78 -5.78 -11.11
CA ILE A 380 -32.28 -4.44 -11.46
C ILE A 380 -33.20 -3.88 -10.36
N ALA A 381 -34.07 -4.71 -9.79
CA ALA A 381 -34.94 -4.30 -8.68
C ALA A 381 -34.11 -3.88 -7.46
N ASN A 382 -33.09 -4.65 -7.09
CA ASN A 382 -32.17 -4.33 -5.98
C ASN A 382 -31.43 -3.01 -6.22
N ALA A 383 -30.90 -2.77 -7.42
CA ALA A 383 -30.23 -1.51 -7.76
C ALA A 383 -31.18 -0.31 -7.64
N ARG A 384 -32.46 -0.48 -7.99
CA ARG A 384 -33.47 0.59 -7.90
C ARG A 384 -33.76 0.99 -6.47
N GLN A 385 -33.82 0.01 -5.55
CA GLN A 385 -34.05 0.23 -4.12
C GLN A 385 -32.84 0.85 -3.41
N ALA A 386 -31.61 0.53 -3.82
CA ALA A 386 -30.40 0.87 -3.05
C ALA A 386 -29.88 2.32 -3.17
N ALA A 387 -30.37 3.15 -4.10
CA ALA A 387 -29.85 4.50 -4.32
C ALA A 387 -30.94 5.58 -4.15
N GLU A 388 -31.30 5.84 -2.89
CA GLU A 388 -32.29 6.86 -2.53
C GLU A 388 -31.67 8.27 -2.45
N ASN A 389 -30.42 8.39 -1.98
CA ASN A 389 -29.74 9.68 -1.79
C ASN A 389 -29.21 10.30 -3.10
N GLN A 390 -29.09 11.64 -3.16
CA GLN A 390 -28.59 12.37 -4.34
C GLN A 390 -27.10 12.14 -4.64
N GLU A 391 -26.31 11.70 -3.66
CA GLU A 391 -24.87 11.43 -3.75
C GLU A 391 -24.51 10.06 -4.36
N SER A 392 -25.47 9.13 -4.44
CA SER A 392 -25.27 7.79 -5.00
C SER A 392 -25.84 7.64 -6.41
N VAL A 393 -25.40 6.61 -7.11
CA VAL A 393 -25.93 6.17 -8.41
C VAL A 393 -26.40 4.73 -8.28
N ARG A 394 -27.30 4.31 -9.17
CA ARG A 394 -27.72 2.92 -9.32
C ARG A 394 -26.74 2.24 -10.25
N VAL A 395 -26.22 1.09 -9.85
CA VAL A 395 -25.29 0.31 -10.66
C VAL A 395 -25.79 -1.12 -10.79
N LEU A 396 -25.80 -1.62 -12.03
CA LEU A 396 -25.95 -3.02 -12.36
C LEU A 396 -24.59 -3.56 -12.82
N PHE A 397 -23.97 -4.38 -11.99
CA PHE A 397 -22.82 -5.19 -12.39
C PHE A 397 -23.32 -6.38 -13.21
N VAL A 398 -22.74 -6.57 -14.39
CA VAL A 398 -22.96 -7.72 -15.27
C VAL A 398 -21.65 -8.46 -15.35
N ILE A 399 -21.60 -9.62 -14.70
CA ILE A 399 -20.37 -10.37 -14.48
C ILE A 399 -20.39 -11.62 -15.35
N THR A 400 -19.37 -11.78 -16.18
CA THR A 400 -19.18 -12.97 -17.01
C THR A 400 -18.08 -13.83 -16.40
N VAL A 401 -18.35 -15.13 -16.29
CA VAL A 401 -17.47 -16.11 -15.65
C VAL A 401 -17.27 -17.30 -16.57
N ASP A 402 -16.03 -17.71 -16.78
CA ASP A 402 -15.74 -19.00 -17.40
C ASP A 402 -15.85 -20.11 -16.36
N LEU A 403 -16.71 -21.09 -16.64
CA LEU A 403 -16.95 -22.23 -15.76
C LEU A 403 -15.75 -23.19 -15.70
N SER A 404 -14.68 -22.97 -16.47
CA SER A 404 -13.43 -23.71 -16.33
C SER A 404 -12.49 -23.15 -15.25
N ILE A 405 -12.75 -21.95 -14.72
CA ILE A 405 -11.89 -21.33 -13.69
C ILE A 405 -11.92 -22.22 -12.44
N SER A 406 -10.77 -22.82 -12.11
CA SER A 406 -10.63 -23.66 -10.92
C SER A 406 -9.92 -22.96 -9.77
N SER A 407 -9.27 -21.83 -10.02
CA SER A 407 -8.37 -21.19 -9.07
C SER A 407 -9.09 -20.39 -7.98
N THR A 408 -10.31 -19.92 -8.24
CA THR A 408 -11.06 -19.05 -7.33
C THR A 408 -12.50 -19.55 -7.22
N PRO A 409 -12.92 -20.11 -6.07
CA PRO A 409 -14.22 -20.73 -5.96
C PRO A 409 -15.39 -19.76 -6.07
N PHE A 410 -16.45 -20.24 -6.71
CA PHE A 410 -17.80 -19.69 -6.72
C PHE A 410 -18.80 -20.82 -6.90
N ALA A 411 -19.98 -20.70 -6.32
CA ALA A 411 -21.01 -21.75 -6.42
C ALA A 411 -22.42 -21.17 -6.41
N ASN A 412 -23.36 -21.89 -7.03
CA ASN A 412 -24.77 -21.71 -6.76
C ASN A 412 -25.07 -22.20 -5.34
N ILE A 413 -25.71 -21.35 -4.53
CA ILE A 413 -25.96 -21.60 -3.11
C ILE A 413 -27.45 -21.75 -2.77
N ARG A 414 -28.32 -21.93 -3.78
CA ARG A 414 -29.79 -21.99 -3.61
C ARG A 414 -30.24 -22.96 -2.52
N ASP A 415 -29.63 -24.13 -2.46
CA ASP A 415 -30.04 -25.23 -1.58
C ASP A 415 -29.49 -25.10 -0.15
N LEU A 416 -28.59 -24.15 0.09
CA LEU A 416 -27.87 -23.98 1.36
C LEU A 416 -28.07 -22.60 2.00
N GLN A 417 -28.60 -21.63 1.25
CA GLN A 417 -28.90 -20.30 1.77
C GLN A 417 -30.14 -20.30 2.69
N TYR A 418 -30.20 -19.34 3.61
CA TYR A 418 -31.31 -19.17 4.55
C TYR A 418 -32.66 -18.97 3.84
N TYR A 419 -32.69 -18.09 2.82
CA TYR A 419 -33.88 -17.82 2.01
C TYR A 419 -33.84 -18.62 0.70
N SER A 420 -34.54 -19.75 0.61
CA SER A 420 -34.53 -20.62 -0.58
C SER A 420 -35.31 -20.09 -1.80
N SER A 421 -35.74 -18.82 -1.78
CA SER A 421 -36.70 -18.28 -2.74
C SER A 421 -36.13 -17.97 -4.13
N HIS A 422 -34.83 -17.73 -4.27
CA HIS A 422 -34.22 -17.33 -5.54
C HIS A 422 -32.84 -17.96 -5.75
N GLU A 423 -32.46 -18.20 -7.01
CA GLU A 423 -31.09 -18.63 -7.31
C GLU A 423 -30.08 -17.52 -7.01
N SER A 424 -29.01 -17.92 -6.36
CA SER A 424 -27.91 -17.04 -5.96
C SER A 424 -26.60 -17.74 -6.24
N VAL A 425 -25.65 -16.99 -6.81
CA VAL A 425 -24.27 -17.42 -7.00
C VAL A 425 -23.39 -16.57 -6.10
N LEU A 426 -22.65 -17.23 -5.22
CA LEU A 426 -21.76 -16.60 -4.27
C LEU A 426 -20.31 -16.80 -4.70
N PHE A 427 -19.55 -15.71 -4.73
CA PHE A 427 -18.12 -15.73 -5.00
C PHE A 427 -17.32 -15.49 -3.73
N THR A 428 -16.15 -16.11 -3.66
CA THR A 428 -15.18 -15.89 -2.57
C THR A 428 -14.59 -14.47 -2.59
N THR A 429 -14.06 -14.04 -1.45
CA THR A 429 -13.48 -12.70 -1.23
C THR A 429 -12.28 -12.38 -2.13
N HIS A 430 -11.61 -13.39 -2.70
CA HIS A 430 -10.47 -13.24 -3.62
C HIS A 430 -10.86 -13.05 -5.09
N SER A 431 -12.15 -12.92 -5.38
CA SER A 431 -12.62 -12.83 -6.75
C SER A 431 -12.24 -11.49 -7.35
N VAL A 432 -11.44 -11.54 -8.41
CA VAL A 432 -10.97 -10.37 -9.16
C VAL A 432 -11.61 -10.34 -10.53
N PHE A 433 -12.04 -9.16 -10.92
CA PHE A 433 -12.78 -8.91 -12.14
C PHE A 433 -12.12 -7.81 -12.95
N ARG A 434 -11.98 -7.99 -14.27
CA ARG A 434 -11.59 -6.90 -15.17
C ARG A 434 -12.79 -6.04 -15.51
N ILE A 435 -12.60 -4.72 -15.48
CA ILE A 435 -13.62 -3.75 -15.88
C ILE A 435 -13.60 -3.61 -17.40
N GLU A 436 -14.54 -4.25 -18.09
CA GLU A 436 -14.58 -4.27 -19.57
C GLU A 436 -15.12 -2.96 -20.13
N ARG A 437 -16.30 -2.55 -19.65
CA ARG A 437 -16.95 -1.31 -20.08
C ARG A 437 -17.97 -0.82 -19.08
N ILE A 438 -18.21 0.48 -19.09
CA ILE A 438 -19.22 1.14 -18.28
C ILE A 438 -20.14 1.95 -19.20
N GLN A 439 -21.44 1.74 -19.09
CA GLN A 439 -22.44 2.37 -19.95
C GLN A 439 -23.60 2.90 -19.12
N GLN A 440 -24.17 4.03 -19.52
CA GLN A 440 -25.39 4.53 -18.91
C GLN A 440 -26.59 3.78 -19.50
N MET A 441 -27.50 3.29 -18.67
CA MET A 441 -28.65 2.50 -19.12
C MET A 441 -29.83 3.38 -19.55
N ASP A 442 -29.95 4.57 -18.97
CA ASP A 442 -31.04 5.50 -19.22
C ASP A 442 -30.53 6.94 -19.23
N LYS A 443 -31.05 7.75 -20.17
CA LYS A 443 -30.61 9.15 -20.33
C LYS A 443 -31.05 10.05 -19.17
N GLU A 444 -32.12 9.66 -18.47
CA GLU A 444 -32.75 10.44 -17.40
C GLU A 444 -32.42 9.92 -15.99
N SER A 445 -31.91 8.68 -15.87
CA SER A 445 -31.65 8.10 -14.56
C SER A 445 -30.16 7.95 -14.30
N ARG A 446 -29.84 8.06 -13.01
CA ARG A 446 -28.52 7.79 -12.47
C ARG A 446 -28.21 6.28 -12.52
N PHE A 447 -28.54 5.57 -13.60
CA PHE A 447 -28.40 4.11 -13.70
C PHE A 447 -27.31 3.72 -14.70
N TRP A 448 -26.30 3.03 -14.18
CA TRP A 448 -25.13 2.58 -14.91
C TRP A 448 -25.05 1.06 -14.96
N GLN A 449 -24.60 0.53 -16.08
CA GLN A 449 -24.22 -0.85 -16.25
C GLN A 449 -22.69 -0.93 -16.27
N VAL A 450 -22.12 -1.78 -15.43
CA VAL A 450 -20.68 -2.07 -15.38
C VAL A 450 -20.51 -3.52 -15.80
N GLN A 451 -19.81 -3.74 -16.92
CA GLN A 451 -19.48 -5.09 -17.38
C GLN A 451 -18.14 -5.53 -16.82
N LEU A 452 -18.15 -6.74 -16.27
CA LEU A 452 -17.05 -7.36 -15.58
C LEU A 452 -16.79 -8.75 -16.16
N THR A 453 -15.52 -9.13 -16.27
CA THR A 453 -15.09 -10.49 -16.58
C THR A 453 -14.27 -11.02 -15.42
N MET A 454 -14.60 -12.20 -14.90
CA MET A 454 -13.79 -12.83 -13.84
C MET A 454 -12.43 -13.24 -14.40
N MET A 455 -11.37 -12.92 -13.66
CA MET A 455 -9.99 -13.20 -14.04
C MET A 455 -9.52 -14.54 -13.46
N GLU A 456 -8.67 -15.25 -14.22
CA GLU A 456 -7.94 -16.42 -13.74
C GLU A 456 -6.51 -16.06 -13.37
N HIS A 457 -5.91 -16.79 -12.43
CA HIS A 457 -4.51 -16.63 -12.00
C HIS A 457 -3.47 -16.72 -13.13
N ASN A 458 -3.83 -17.20 -14.33
CA ASN A 458 -2.94 -17.35 -15.48
C ASN A 458 -2.92 -16.15 -16.45
N ASP A 459 -3.67 -15.07 -16.18
CA ASP A 459 -3.46 -13.80 -16.89
C ASP A 459 -2.12 -13.21 -16.45
N GLY A 460 -1.18 -13.01 -17.38
CA GLY A 460 0.21 -12.65 -17.07
C GLY A 460 0.37 -11.42 -16.17
N TYR A 461 -0.54 -10.43 -16.24
CA TYR A 461 -0.52 -9.28 -15.34
C TYR A 461 -0.95 -9.66 -13.91
N TRP A 462 -2.02 -10.45 -13.79
CA TRP A 462 -2.52 -10.91 -12.49
C TRP A 462 -1.58 -11.93 -11.84
N SER A 463 -0.93 -12.79 -12.61
CA SER A 463 0.10 -13.71 -12.13
C SER A 463 1.27 -12.95 -11.49
N SER A 464 1.82 -11.96 -12.20
CA SER A 464 2.94 -11.15 -11.70
C SER A 464 2.56 -10.35 -10.45
N LEU A 465 1.35 -9.80 -10.40
CA LEU A 465 0.87 -9.07 -9.22
C LEU A 465 0.67 -10.01 -8.02
N THR A 466 0.07 -11.19 -8.24
CA THR A 466 -0.11 -12.20 -7.18
C THR A 466 1.23 -12.72 -6.66
N GLU A 467 2.17 -12.99 -7.56
CA GLU A 467 3.51 -13.47 -7.20
C GLU A 467 4.30 -12.40 -6.42
N PHE A 468 4.24 -11.15 -6.86
CA PHE A 468 4.77 -10.02 -6.11
C PHE A 468 4.16 -9.94 -4.71
N MET A 469 2.82 -10.00 -4.59
CA MET A 469 2.14 -9.96 -3.29
C MET A 469 2.53 -11.13 -2.37
N ARG A 470 2.65 -12.34 -2.91
CA ARG A 470 3.11 -13.52 -2.14
C ARG A 470 4.55 -13.36 -1.69
N ASN A 471 5.42 -12.84 -2.56
CA ASN A 471 6.81 -12.57 -2.23
C ASN A 471 6.95 -11.52 -1.12
N GLU A 472 6.10 -10.51 -1.14
CA GLU A 472 6.05 -9.45 -0.14
C GLU A 472 5.56 -9.93 1.23
N ILE A 473 4.84 -11.05 1.31
CA ILE A 473 4.21 -11.56 2.54
C ILE A 473 4.77 -12.95 2.90
N GLN A 474 5.92 -13.34 2.36
CA GLN A 474 6.51 -14.65 2.68
C GLN A 474 6.77 -14.82 4.18
N GLY A 475 6.67 -16.05 4.63
CA GLY A 475 6.89 -16.42 6.02
C GLY A 475 6.72 -17.91 6.27
N PRO A 476 7.45 -18.46 7.26
CA PRO A 476 7.40 -19.88 7.61
C PRO A 476 6.05 -20.31 8.20
N THR A 477 5.29 -19.39 8.79
CA THR A 477 3.95 -19.65 9.39
C THR A 477 2.92 -18.66 8.90
N GLU A 478 1.64 -19.02 8.99
CA GLU A 478 0.50 -18.18 8.65
C GLU A 478 0.47 -16.89 9.49
N TYR A 479 0.82 -16.99 10.78
CA TYR A 479 0.97 -15.82 11.66
C TYR A 479 2.14 -14.92 11.26
N HIS A 480 3.25 -15.47 10.75
CA HIS A 480 4.35 -14.67 10.21
C HIS A 480 3.90 -13.88 8.98
N ARG A 481 3.18 -14.54 8.06
CA ARG A 481 2.60 -13.91 6.88
C ARG A 481 1.62 -12.82 7.30
N LEU A 482 0.74 -13.10 8.26
CA LEU A 482 -0.21 -12.12 8.80
C LEU A 482 0.50 -10.91 9.42
N GLY A 483 1.54 -11.13 10.23
CA GLY A 483 2.34 -10.05 10.82
C GLY A 483 3.00 -9.16 9.75
N ASN A 484 3.61 -9.77 8.72
CA ASN A 484 4.17 -9.03 7.58
C ASN A 484 3.12 -8.21 6.84
N LEU A 485 1.93 -8.78 6.66
CA LEU A 485 0.81 -8.10 6.03
C LEU A 485 0.31 -6.92 6.87
N LEU A 486 0.09 -7.12 8.16
CA LEU A 486 -0.38 -6.10 9.10
C LEU A 486 0.62 -4.94 9.21
N ARG A 487 1.91 -5.25 9.26
CA ARG A 487 2.99 -4.24 9.23
C ARG A 487 2.90 -3.36 7.98
N LYS A 488 2.57 -3.94 6.83
CA LYS A 488 2.45 -3.21 5.56
C LYS A 488 1.17 -2.37 5.48
N ILE A 489 0.03 -2.89 5.95
CA ILE A 489 -1.27 -2.24 5.73
C ILE A 489 -1.69 -1.28 6.85
N CYS A 490 -1.37 -1.58 8.12
CA CYS A 490 -2.15 -1.05 9.26
C CYS A 490 -1.41 -0.02 10.11
N GLY A 491 -0.13 0.25 9.77
CA GLY A 491 0.78 0.97 10.65
C GLY A 491 1.19 0.12 11.86
N PHE A 492 2.33 0.47 12.46
CA PHE A 492 2.99 -0.37 13.46
C PHE A 492 2.20 -0.50 14.78
N GLU A 493 1.46 0.53 15.19
CA GLU A 493 0.69 0.50 16.46
C GLU A 493 -0.47 -0.50 16.42
N LYS A 494 -1.25 -0.52 15.32
CA LYS A 494 -2.33 -1.50 15.14
C LYS A 494 -1.77 -2.90 14.95
N ALA A 495 -0.69 -3.05 14.20
CA ALA A 495 0.00 -4.33 14.05
C ALA A 495 0.46 -4.88 15.42
N PHE A 496 0.98 -4.04 16.31
CA PHE A 496 1.38 -4.43 17.66
C PHE A 496 0.22 -4.98 18.50
N HIS A 497 -0.91 -4.27 18.54
CA HIS A 497 -2.09 -4.72 19.31
C HIS A 497 -2.60 -6.09 18.82
N LEU A 498 -2.64 -6.30 17.50
CA LEU A 498 -3.11 -7.54 16.89
C LEU A 498 -2.11 -8.69 17.09
N CYS A 499 -0.83 -8.38 16.94
CA CYS A 499 0.27 -9.24 17.32
C CYS A 499 0.46 -9.31 18.84
N MET A 500 -0.48 -8.92 19.70
CA MET A 500 -0.46 -9.25 21.15
C MET A 500 -1.56 -10.26 21.51
N MET A 501 -2.57 -10.42 20.66
CA MET A 501 -3.80 -11.15 20.98
C MET A 501 -3.63 -12.68 21.08
N PRO A 502 -3.01 -13.36 20.09
CA PRO A 502 -2.72 -14.80 20.15
C PRO A 502 -1.87 -15.31 21.32
N LEU A 503 -1.09 -14.47 22.02
CA LEU A 503 -0.07 -14.94 22.99
C LEU A 503 -0.59 -15.80 24.14
N LYS A 504 -1.87 -15.70 24.47
CA LYS A 504 -2.46 -16.47 25.57
C LYS A 504 -2.90 -17.88 25.16
N GLN A 505 -2.84 -18.23 23.88
CA GLN A 505 -3.52 -19.40 23.30
C GLN A 505 -2.62 -20.26 22.39
N ILE A 506 -1.38 -19.83 22.16
CA ILE A 506 -0.43 -20.61 21.37
C ILE A 506 0.17 -21.70 22.26
N ASP A 507 -0.17 -22.96 21.97
CA ASP A 507 0.41 -24.15 22.63
C ASP A 507 1.74 -24.60 21.97
N ASP A 508 2.12 -23.97 20.86
CA ASP A 508 3.32 -24.28 20.08
C ASP A 508 4.48 -23.30 20.34
N ASP A 509 5.65 -23.84 20.68
CA ASP A 509 6.82 -23.03 21.02
C ASP A 509 7.34 -22.23 19.80
N PHE A 510 7.19 -22.75 18.57
CA PHE A 510 7.62 -22.04 17.36
C PHE A 510 6.75 -20.83 17.08
N GLU A 511 5.44 -21.03 17.13
CA GLU A 511 4.48 -19.95 16.95
C GLU A 511 4.65 -18.89 18.05
N THR A 512 4.89 -19.31 19.30
CA THR A 512 5.11 -18.39 20.44
C THR A 512 6.40 -17.58 20.26
N TRP A 513 7.49 -18.23 19.86
CA TRP A 513 8.75 -17.56 19.52
C TRP A 513 8.56 -16.54 18.41
N ASN A 514 7.95 -16.96 17.29
CA ASN A 514 7.76 -16.11 16.12
C ASN A 514 6.91 -14.89 16.49
N PHE A 515 5.92 -15.08 17.35
CA PHE A 515 5.08 -13.98 17.80
C PHE A 515 5.84 -12.94 18.62
N TYR A 516 6.64 -13.38 19.59
CA TYR A 516 7.53 -12.48 20.34
C TYR A 516 8.59 -11.83 19.43
N TYR A 517 9.11 -12.56 18.45
CA TYR A 517 10.03 -12.02 17.46
C TYR A 517 9.37 -10.91 16.62
N GLN A 518 8.16 -11.13 16.12
CA GLN A 518 7.40 -10.12 15.37
C GLN A 518 7.06 -8.91 16.22
N LEU A 519 6.70 -9.10 17.50
CA LEU A 519 6.50 -8.00 18.44
C LEU A 519 7.78 -7.19 18.67
N GLY A 520 8.93 -7.85 18.77
CA GLY A 520 10.24 -7.20 18.84
C GLY A 520 10.50 -6.34 17.62
N MET A 521 10.24 -6.89 16.42
CA MET A 521 10.34 -6.16 15.15
C MET A 521 9.39 -4.96 15.11
N ILE A 522 8.12 -5.12 15.48
CA ILE A 522 7.15 -4.03 15.50
C ILE A 522 7.56 -2.94 16.51
N LYS A 523 8.14 -3.32 17.64
CA LYS A 523 8.66 -2.37 18.64
C LYS A 523 9.88 -1.60 18.15
N ILE A 524 10.78 -2.23 17.38
CA ILE A 524 11.83 -1.51 16.63
C ILE A 524 11.17 -0.47 15.74
N GLU A 525 10.18 -0.88 14.95
CA GLU A 525 9.52 -0.01 13.97
C GLU A 525 8.81 1.19 14.63
N LEU A 526 8.28 0.98 15.84
CA LEU A 526 7.70 2.02 16.71
C LEU A 526 8.73 2.90 17.44
N GLY A 527 10.02 2.63 17.33
CA GLY A 527 11.09 3.34 18.04
C GLY A 527 11.22 2.98 19.53
N ASP A 528 10.47 1.98 20.02
CA ASP A 528 10.56 1.49 21.39
C ASP A 528 11.56 0.32 21.48
N TYR A 529 12.84 0.67 21.45
CA TYR A 529 13.95 -0.28 21.53
C TYR A 529 13.97 -1.06 22.86
N THR A 530 13.50 -0.46 23.95
CA THR A 530 13.42 -1.13 25.26
C THR A 530 12.36 -2.23 25.27
N GLY A 531 11.20 -1.97 24.67
CA GLY A 531 10.17 -2.96 24.42
C GLY A 531 10.65 -4.04 23.45
N ALA A 532 11.38 -3.65 22.39
CA ALA A 532 11.96 -4.60 21.44
C ALA A 532 12.92 -5.59 22.12
N ILE A 533 13.82 -5.11 22.99
CA ILE A 533 14.71 -5.96 23.81
C ILE A 533 13.89 -6.97 24.61
N SER A 534 12.86 -6.51 25.32
CA SER A 534 12.02 -7.39 26.14
C SER A 534 11.38 -8.51 25.31
N TYR A 535 10.88 -8.19 24.12
CA TYR A 535 10.24 -9.17 23.26
C TYR A 535 11.24 -10.11 22.57
N PHE A 536 12.39 -9.63 22.10
CA PHE A 536 13.42 -10.54 21.58
C PHE A 536 13.96 -11.47 22.66
N GLN A 537 14.15 -11.00 23.90
CA GLN A 537 14.51 -11.86 25.03
C GLN A 537 13.44 -12.90 25.33
N LYS A 538 12.15 -12.52 25.31
CA LYS A 538 11.05 -13.50 25.45
C LYS A 538 11.06 -14.52 24.32
N SER A 539 11.35 -14.12 23.07
CA SER A 539 11.50 -15.05 21.96
C SER A 539 12.63 -16.06 22.24
N ILE A 540 13.82 -15.58 22.61
CA ILE A 540 14.98 -16.43 22.94
C ILE A 540 14.62 -17.43 24.03
N GLN A 541 13.99 -16.98 25.12
CA GLN A 541 13.62 -17.82 26.26
C GLN A 541 12.69 -19.00 25.89
N VAL A 542 11.85 -18.84 24.86
CA VAL A 542 10.95 -19.91 24.39
C VAL A 542 11.76 -21.08 23.82
N TYR A 543 12.84 -20.80 23.08
CA TYR A 543 13.63 -21.82 22.40
C TYR A 543 14.91 -22.26 23.10
N GLU A 544 15.49 -21.40 23.93
CA GLU A 544 16.76 -21.65 24.64
C GLU A 544 16.69 -22.88 25.56
N LYS A 545 15.49 -23.28 25.99
CA LYS A 545 15.28 -24.44 26.86
C LYS A 545 15.18 -25.78 26.12
N LYS A 546 14.99 -25.78 24.80
CA LYS A 546 14.59 -26.99 24.04
C LYS A 546 15.33 -27.21 22.73
N SER A 547 15.95 -26.19 22.13
CA SER A 547 16.54 -26.31 20.80
C SER A 547 18.04 -26.64 20.82
N ALA A 548 18.54 -27.15 19.69
CA ALA A 548 19.97 -27.39 19.47
C ALA A 548 20.72 -26.05 19.35
N ILE A 549 22.02 -26.06 19.68
CA ILE A 549 22.92 -24.88 19.69
C ILE A 549 22.94 -24.10 18.35
N ASN A 550 22.49 -24.68 17.23
CA ASN A 550 22.51 -24.08 15.89
C ASN A 550 21.12 -23.81 15.29
N ASP A 551 20.12 -23.46 16.11
CA ASP A 551 18.79 -23.12 15.60
C ASP A 551 18.80 -21.77 14.83
N PRO A 552 18.47 -21.73 13.53
CA PRO A 552 18.43 -20.50 12.74
C PRO A 552 17.48 -19.43 13.29
N HIS A 553 16.42 -19.83 14.01
CA HIS A 553 15.48 -18.92 14.62
C HIS A 553 16.08 -18.23 15.84
N LEU A 554 16.85 -18.97 16.64
CA LEU A 554 17.58 -18.41 17.78
C LEU A 554 18.67 -17.43 17.31
N ALA A 555 19.39 -17.79 16.25
CA ALA A 555 20.38 -16.91 15.61
C ALA A 555 19.74 -15.60 15.10
N ALA A 556 18.55 -15.66 14.51
CA ALA A 556 17.81 -14.46 14.08
C ALA A 556 17.42 -13.56 15.27
N SER A 557 16.94 -14.14 16.37
CA SER A 557 16.62 -13.36 17.58
C SER A 557 17.86 -12.74 18.23
N TYR A 558 18.98 -13.46 18.31
CA TYR A 558 20.24 -12.91 18.83
C TYR A 558 20.78 -11.80 17.95
N THR A 559 20.76 -12.00 16.63
CA THR A 559 21.19 -10.98 15.65
C THR A 559 20.37 -9.70 15.81
N ASN A 560 19.05 -9.81 15.84
CA ASN A 560 18.20 -8.63 16.00
C ASN A 560 18.34 -7.99 17.37
N LEU A 561 18.50 -8.75 18.45
CA LEU A 561 18.78 -8.19 19.77
C LEU A 561 20.10 -7.41 19.78
N GLY A 562 21.15 -7.95 19.13
CA GLY A 562 22.41 -7.27 18.92
C GLY A 562 22.27 -5.97 18.13
N LEU A 563 21.49 -5.99 17.04
CA LEU A 563 21.16 -4.79 16.26
C LEU A 563 20.38 -3.75 17.08
N VAL A 564 19.46 -4.16 17.95
CA VAL A 564 18.73 -3.25 18.85
C VAL A 564 19.69 -2.56 19.83
N TYR A 565 20.62 -3.31 20.43
CA TYR A 565 21.64 -2.71 21.30
C TYR A 565 22.59 -1.80 20.54
N ALA A 566 22.92 -2.10 19.28
CA ALA A 566 23.72 -1.22 18.43
C ALA A 566 22.98 0.10 18.14
N ASN A 567 21.68 0.04 17.86
CA ASN A 567 20.84 1.23 17.66
C ASN A 567 20.70 2.09 18.93
N LEU A 568 20.83 1.49 20.12
CA LEU A 568 20.88 2.21 21.40
C LEU A 568 22.28 2.77 21.74
N GLY A 569 23.28 2.55 20.89
CA GLY A 569 24.68 2.94 21.15
C GLY A 569 25.41 2.04 22.15
N GLU A 570 24.81 0.91 22.55
CA GLU A 570 25.39 -0.04 23.50
C GLU A 570 26.24 -1.11 22.80
N TYR A 571 27.28 -0.68 22.08
CA TYR A 571 28.08 -1.54 21.20
C TYR A 571 28.71 -2.76 21.89
N SER A 572 29.13 -2.64 23.15
CA SER A 572 29.68 -3.78 23.91
C SER A 572 28.66 -4.90 24.09
N LYS A 573 27.39 -4.56 24.34
CA LYS A 573 26.30 -5.54 24.43
C LYS A 573 25.92 -6.04 23.04
N ALA A 574 25.87 -5.16 22.04
CA ALA A 574 25.60 -5.54 20.66
C ALA A 574 26.55 -6.65 20.17
N ILE A 575 27.86 -6.46 20.37
CA ILE A 575 28.89 -7.45 20.02
C ILE A 575 28.65 -8.75 20.78
N SER A 576 28.35 -8.70 22.09
CA SER A 576 28.13 -9.92 22.87
C SER A 576 26.95 -10.77 22.37
N TRP A 577 25.91 -10.14 21.81
CA TRP A 577 24.77 -10.84 21.23
C TRP A 577 25.00 -11.28 19.78
N LEU A 578 25.85 -10.59 19.02
CA LEU A 578 26.14 -10.92 17.62
C LEU A 578 27.14 -12.08 17.44
N ILE A 579 27.87 -12.45 18.50
CA ILE A 579 28.91 -13.50 18.46
C ILE A 579 28.47 -14.83 19.07
N ILE A 580 27.24 -14.91 19.60
CA ILE A 580 26.57 -16.14 20.02
C ILE A 580 26.02 -16.81 18.77
#